data_AF-A0A1H1D0K6-F1
#
_entry.id   AF-A0A1H1D0K6-F1
#
_cell.length_a   1.000
_cell.length_b   1.000
_cell.length_c   1.000
_cell.angle_alpha   90.00
_cell.angle_beta   90.00
_cell.angle_gamma   90.00
#
_symmetry.space_group_name_H-M   'P 1'
#
loop_
_entity.id
_entity.type
_entity.pdbx_description
1 polymer ?
#
loop_
_entity_poly.entity_id
_entity_poly.type
_entity_poly.pdbx_seq_one_letter_code
_entity_poly.pdbx_strand_id
1 'polypeptide(L)'
;MKKAFVYLFALLLMACNVGKQNNANGFVTINGHDLIKPNGEKLLIQGTNLGNWLNPEGYMFGFGRTNSAWMIDLMMKEAVGPDATAEFWQQFKDNYVTRKDIDFIANQGANTIRLPFNYKLFCDEDYMGQTGKKDGYARIDSVITWCKANNLYLILDMHDCPGGQTGDNIDDGHGYPWLFESEKCQQQFCNIWREIAYRYRSETTILGYELMNEPIAHYFANKDSLYQLLQPVYKKAVEAIRQVDKNHIILLGGAHWNSFFWMLNDSTYDDKLMYTCHRYGGPATKEAITHYINFRDSINRPMYMGEFGHNTMEWQRDFVKVLKENNIGYTFWPYKKVDESCMMGIKRPEGWDSIVVKYAETSRNTYQEWREARPNQAQFRQLLKQFAENCRIENCKPQAEYIQSMGMGKLKKQKGEKVRK
;
A
#
# COMPACT_ATOMS: atom_id res chain seq x y z
N MET A 1 9.00 -48.97 63.50
CA MET A 1 8.22 -47.74 63.30
C MET A 1 8.75 -47.00 62.07
N LYS A 2 8.15 -47.21 60.90
CA LYS A 2 8.36 -46.44 59.66
C LYS A 2 7.37 -46.96 58.62
N LYS A 3 6.87 -46.02 57.78
CA LYS A 3 6.02 -46.18 56.58
C LYS A 3 4.51 -45.94 56.78
N ALA A 4 4.19 -44.68 57.04
CA ALA A 4 2.99 -44.04 56.51
C ALA A 4 3.32 -43.40 55.13
N PHE A 5 2.29 -43.10 54.35
CA PHE A 5 2.29 -42.38 53.05
C PHE A 5 2.59 -43.19 51.78
N VAL A 6 1.56 -43.86 51.27
CA VAL A 6 1.36 -44.07 49.82
C VAL A 6 -0.09 -43.76 49.49
N TYR A 7 -0.43 -42.48 49.35
CA TYR A 7 -1.63 -42.00 48.65
C TYR A 7 -1.42 -40.53 48.27
N LEU A 8 -0.61 -40.26 47.25
CA LEU A 8 -0.64 -38.99 46.52
C LEU A 8 0.07 -39.11 45.17
N PHE A 9 -0.47 -39.88 44.24
CA PHE A 9 -0.04 -39.85 42.83
C PHE A 9 -1.22 -40.20 41.92
N ALA A 10 -2.24 -39.33 41.92
CA ALA A 10 -3.36 -39.40 40.97
C ALA A 10 -3.90 -38.01 40.60
N LEU A 11 -3.05 -36.98 40.62
CA LEU A 11 -3.40 -35.60 40.25
C LEU A 11 -2.15 -34.93 39.69
N LEU A 12 -1.77 -35.23 38.43
CA LEU A 12 -0.90 -34.41 37.58
C LEU A 12 -0.68 -35.06 36.21
N LEU A 13 -1.77 -35.33 35.49
CA LEU A 13 -1.75 -35.54 34.04
C LEU A 13 -2.95 -34.82 33.39
N MET A 14 -3.19 -33.56 33.77
CA MET A 14 -3.74 -32.59 32.83
C MET A 14 -2.55 -31.94 32.13
N ALA A 15 -1.94 -32.69 31.22
CA ALA A 15 -1.05 -32.11 30.23
C ALA A 15 -1.89 -31.11 29.42
N CYS A 16 -1.43 -29.87 29.39
CA CYS A 16 -1.95 -28.79 28.58
C CYS A 16 -2.05 -29.23 27.12
N ASN A 17 -3.23 -29.70 26.71
CA ASN A 17 -3.65 -29.54 25.33
C ASN A 17 -3.94 -28.04 25.15
N VAL A 18 -2.90 -27.28 24.85
CA VAL A 18 -3.07 -26.03 24.12
C VAL A 18 -3.61 -26.46 22.76
N GLY A 19 -4.92 -26.62 22.68
CA GLY A 19 -5.60 -26.87 21.43
C GLY A 19 -5.20 -25.76 20.49
N LYS A 20 -4.63 -26.11 19.34
CA LYS A 20 -4.55 -25.18 18.21
C LYS A 20 -5.98 -24.70 18.00
N GLN A 21 -6.28 -23.46 18.39
CA GLN A 21 -7.47 -22.77 17.93
C GLN A 21 -7.29 -22.63 16.42
N ASN A 22 -7.74 -23.64 15.67
CA ASN A 22 -7.98 -23.50 14.26
C ASN A 22 -9.02 -22.39 14.14
N ASN A 23 -8.60 -21.23 13.67
CA ASN A 23 -9.51 -20.13 13.45
C ASN A 23 -10.42 -20.54 12.28
N ALA A 24 -11.63 -20.99 12.60
CA ALA A 24 -12.51 -21.71 11.68
C ALA A 24 -12.92 -20.87 10.44
N ASN A 25 -12.70 -19.55 10.47
CA ASN A 25 -13.15 -18.62 9.45
C ASN A 25 -12.07 -18.29 8.39
N GLY A 26 -10.83 -18.79 8.53
CA GLY A 26 -9.79 -18.63 7.51
C GLY A 26 -9.09 -17.27 7.45
N PHE A 27 -9.41 -16.34 8.34
CA PHE A 27 -8.78 -15.01 8.42
C PHE A 27 -7.55 -14.99 9.33
N VAL A 28 -6.62 -14.08 9.04
CA VAL A 28 -5.57 -13.69 9.98
C VAL A 28 -6.19 -12.92 11.14
N THR A 29 -5.74 -13.19 12.36
CA THR A 29 -6.20 -12.51 13.57
C THR A 29 -5.08 -11.85 14.35
N ILE A 30 -5.44 -10.96 15.26
CA ILE A 30 -4.51 -10.23 16.11
C ILE A 30 -4.41 -10.91 17.48
N ASN A 31 -3.19 -11.06 18.00
CA ASN A 31 -2.93 -11.41 19.39
C ASN A 31 -1.81 -10.50 19.93
N GLY A 32 -2.20 -9.45 20.67
CA GLY A 32 -1.28 -8.40 21.09
C GLY A 32 -0.58 -7.75 19.88
N HIS A 33 0.74 -7.88 19.82
CA HIS A 33 1.55 -7.34 18.71
C HIS A 33 1.63 -8.26 17.50
N ASP A 34 1.11 -9.49 17.59
CA ASP A 34 1.29 -10.52 16.58
C ASP A 34 0.09 -10.63 15.65
N LEU A 35 0.39 -10.85 14.36
CA LEU A 35 -0.56 -11.40 13.40
C LEU A 35 -0.48 -12.93 13.43
N ILE A 36 -1.61 -13.60 13.55
CA ILE A 36 -1.72 -15.06 13.67
C ILE A 36 -2.50 -15.59 12.48
N LYS A 37 -1.87 -16.46 11.68
CA LYS A 37 -2.49 -17.14 10.54
C LYS A 37 -3.54 -18.15 11.02
N PRO A 38 -4.46 -18.59 10.15
CA PRO A 38 -5.45 -19.61 10.50
C PRO A 38 -4.87 -20.93 11.04
N ASN A 39 -3.64 -21.27 10.63
CA ASN A 39 -2.92 -22.46 11.10
C ASN A 39 -2.21 -22.28 12.47
N GLY A 40 -2.35 -21.12 13.11
CA GLY A 40 -1.76 -20.77 14.40
C GLY A 40 -0.33 -20.25 14.34
N GLU A 41 0.31 -20.21 13.16
CA GLU A 41 1.65 -19.64 13.02
C GLU A 41 1.61 -18.11 12.96
N LYS A 42 2.64 -17.46 13.49
CA LYS A 42 2.81 -16.02 13.33
C LYS A 42 3.01 -15.64 11.85
N LEU A 43 2.39 -14.55 11.43
CA LEU A 43 2.64 -13.88 10.16
C LEU A 43 3.51 -12.65 10.41
N LEU A 44 4.68 -12.61 9.77
CA LEU A 44 5.46 -11.39 9.65
C LEU A 44 5.33 -10.91 8.20
N ILE A 45 4.74 -9.74 8.00
CA ILE A 45 4.54 -9.16 6.65
C ILE A 45 5.91 -8.94 5.99
N GLN A 46 6.07 -9.42 4.76
CA GLN A 46 7.26 -9.23 3.93
C GLN A 46 6.82 -9.08 2.48
N GLY A 47 7.04 -7.91 1.89
CA GLY A 47 6.58 -7.68 0.52
C GLY A 47 6.99 -6.36 -0.10
N THR A 48 6.15 -5.90 -1.02
CA THR A 48 6.33 -4.64 -1.76
C THR A 48 4.98 -3.98 -2.05
N ASN A 49 5.03 -2.75 -2.52
CA ASN A 49 3.90 -1.93 -2.88
C ASN A 49 3.73 -1.86 -4.41
N LEU A 50 2.50 -2.00 -4.89
CA LEU A 50 2.13 -1.76 -6.29
C LEU A 50 1.94 -0.25 -6.58
N GLY A 51 2.88 0.56 -6.11
CA GLY A 51 2.90 2.01 -6.32
C GLY A 51 2.96 2.38 -7.80
N ASN A 52 2.54 3.61 -8.11
CA ASN A 52 2.44 4.18 -9.45
C ASN A 52 1.43 3.52 -10.40
N TRP A 53 0.75 2.44 -10.00
CA TRP A 53 -0.21 1.75 -10.87
C TRP A 53 -1.61 2.35 -10.84
N LEU A 54 -2.29 2.24 -9.69
CA LEU A 54 -3.63 2.78 -9.45
C LEU A 54 -3.62 4.09 -8.65
N ASN A 55 -2.41 4.59 -8.39
CA ASN A 55 -2.09 5.95 -7.95
C ASN A 55 -0.74 6.33 -8.58
N PRO A 56 -0.71 7.04 -9.72
CA PRO A 56 0.51 7.47 -10.40
C PRO A 56 1.20 8.64 -9.69
N GLU A 57 2.52 8.55 -9.54
CA GLU A 57 3.36 9.59 -8.92
C GLU A 57 4.43 10.09 -9.91
N GLY A 58 4.61 11.40 -9.99
CA GLY A 58 5.43 12.04 -11.03
C GLY A 58 6.86 11.54 -11.11
N TYR A 59 7.53 11.42 -9.96
CA TYR A 59 8.92 10.98 -9.91
C TYR A 59 9.10 9.54 -10.46
N MET A 60 8.05 8.72 -10.42
CA MET A 60 8.07 7.37 -10.98
C MET A 60 7.98 7.34 -12.52
N PHE A 61 7.69 8.49 -13.15
CA PHE A 61 7.83 8.76 -14.58
C PHE A 61 9.08 9.60 -14.92
N GLY A 62 9.79 10.11 -13.91
CA GLY A 62 10.91 11.04 -14.04
C GLY A 62 10.51 12.52 -14.01
N PHE A 63 9.29 12.83 -13.57
CA PHE A 63 8.82 14.22 -13.41
C PHE A 63 9.19 14.76 -12.03
N GLY A 64 9.44 16.06 -11.94
CA GLY A 64 9.74 16.77 -10.69
C GLY A 64 8.71 17.83 -10.32
N ARG A 65 8.08 18.48 -11.30
CA ARG A 65 7.01 19.47 -11.06
C ARG A 65 5.61 18.87 -11.17
N THR A 66 5.44 17.88 -12.04
CA THR A 66 4.15 17.24 -12.31
C THR A 66 4.05 15.99 -11.44
N ASN A 67 3.59 16.13 -10.19
CA ASN A 67 3.85 15.11 -9.15
C ASN A 67 2.65 14.23 -8.76
N SER A 68 1.43 14.77 -8.72
CA SER A 68 0.22 13.99 -8.37
C SER A 68 -0.52 13.50 -9.62
N ALA A 69 -1.41 12.52 -9.44
CA ALA A 69 -2.14 11.89 -10.54
C ALA A 69 -2.90 12.90 -11.41
N TRP A 70 -3.62 13.85 -10.81
CA TRP A 70 -4.34 14.89 -11.55
C TRP A 70 -3.42 15.81 -12.35
N MET A 71 -2.22 16.12 -11.85
CA MET A 71 -1.25 16.95 -12.58
C MET A 71 -0.72 16.20 -13.81
N ILE A 72 -0.44 14.90 -13.66
CA ILE A 72 0.02 14.04 -14.76
C ILE A 72 -1.05 13.93 -15.83
N ASP A 73 -2.29 13.68 -15.42
CA ASP A 73 -3.43 13.60 -16.34
C ASP A 73 -3.68 14.92 -17.07
N LEU A 74 -3.67 16.05 -16.35
CA LEU A 74 -3.78 17.39 -16.94
C LEU A 74 -2.66 17.65 -17.95
N MET A 75 -1.41 17.37 -17.58
CA MET A 75 -0.24 17.54 -18.46
C MET A 75 -0.40 16.73 -19.75
N MET A 76 -0.86 15.48 -19.67
CA MET A 76 -1.09 14.66 -20.86
C MET A 76 -2.25 15.20 -21.70
N LYS A 77 -3.36 15.63 -21.08
CA LYS A 77 -4.50 16.25 -21.79
C LYS A 77 -4.08 17.53 -22.51
N GLU A 78 -3.24 18.36 -21.91
CA GLU A 78 -2.67 19.57 -22.52
C GLU A 78 -1.76 19.24 -23.72
N ALA A 79 -0.97 18.16 -23.62
CA ALA A 79 -0.05 17.74 -24.68
C ALA A 79 -0.76 17.11 -25.89
N VAL A 80 -1.64 16.13 -25.64
CA VAL A 80 -2.13 15.22 -26.68
C VAL A 80 -3.65 15.11 -26.79
N GLY A 81 -4.39 15.79 -25.91
CA GLY A 81 -5.85 15.78 -25.86
C GLY A 81 -6.43 14.59 -25.05
N PRO A 82 -7.72 14.67 -24.69
CA PRO A 82 -8.36 13.72 -23.77
C PRO A 82 -8.38 12.27 -24.27
N ASP A 83 -8.65 12.04 -25.55
CA ASP A 83 -8.78 10.68 -26.09
C ASP A 83 -7.45 9.90 -26.02
N ALA A 84 -6.34 10.55 -26.42
CA ALA A 84 -5.02 9.95 -26.38
C ALA A 84 -4.53 9.73 -24.94
N THR A 85 -4.86 10.63 -24.02
CA THR A 85 -4.59 10.44 -22.58
C THR A 85 -5.38 9.25 -22.03
N ALA A 86 -6.65 9.11 -22.39
CA ALA A 86 -7.46 7.98 -21.96
C ALA A 86 -6.95 6.64 -22.49
N GLU A 87 -6.55 6.59 -23.76
CA GLU A 87 -5.90 5.41 -24.36
C GLU A 87 -4.58 5.06 -23.67
N PHE A 88 -3.77 6.06 -23.31
CA PHE A 88 -2.54 5.86 -22.55
C PHE A 88 -2.85 5.24 -21.19
N TRP A 89 -3.79 5.81 -20.44
CA TRP A 89 -4.11 5.31 -19.11
C TRP A 89 -4.67 3.90 -19.11
N GLN A 90 -5.50 3.55 -20.09
CA GLN A 90 -5.98 2.19 -20.24
C GLN A 90 -4.82 1.21 -20.50
N GLN A 91 -3.95 1.52 -21.46
CA GLN A 91 -2.79 0.68 -21.77
C GLN A 91 -1.80 0.60 -20.60
N PHE A 92 -1.58 1.70 -19.89
CA PHE A 92 -0.75 1.77 -18.70
C PHE A 92 -1.31 0.83 -17.63
N LYS A 93 -2.59 0.94 -17.28
CA LYS A 93 -3.22 0.06 -16.28
C LYS A 93 -3.17 -1.42 -16.67
N ASP A 94 -3.36 -1.75 -17.94
CA ASP A 94 -3.35 -3.13 -18.43
C ASP A 94 -1.94 -3.75 -18.52
N ASN A 95 -0.90 -2.92 -18.70
CA ASN A 95 0.48 -3.38 -18.84
C ASN A 95 1.32 -3.25 -17.55
N TYR A 96 0.96 -2.35 -16.62
CA TYR A 96 1.79 -2.04 -15.46
C TYR A 96 1.71 -3.09 -14.35
N VAL A 97 0.58 -3.75 -14.11
CA VAL A 97 0.58 -4.93 -13.23
C VAL A 97 -0.26 -6.01 -13.88
N THR A 98 0.37 -7.15 -14.08
CA THR A 98 -0.25 -8.35 -14.64
C THR A 98 -0.02 -9.54 -13.69
N ARG A 99 -0.63 -10.68 -14.00
CA ARG A 99 -0.35 -11.94 -13.30
C ARG A 99 1.14 -12.26 -13.21
N LYS A 100 1.92 -11.96 -14.27
CA LYS A 100 3.36 -12.25 -14.30
C LYS A 100 4.13 -11.42 -13.26
N ASP A 101 3.70 -10.20 -13.00
CA ASP A 101 4.28 -9.33 -11.96
C ASP A 101 4.05 -9.93 -10.57
N ILE A 102 2.83 -10.40 -10.28
CA ILE A 102 2.50 -11.03 -9.00
C ILE A 102 3.25 -12.36 -8.83
N ASP A 103 3.31 -13.19 -9.87
CA ASP A 103 4.10 -14.43 -9.88
C ASP A 103 5.59 -14.12 -9.62
N PHE A 104 6.13 -13.05 -10.21
CA PHE A 104 7.51 -12.63 -9.97
C PHE A 104 7.74 -12.20 -8.52
N ILE A 105 6.87 -11.35 -7.96
CA ILE A 105 6.96 -10.88 -6.56
C ILE A 105 6.94 -12.07 -5.59
N ALA A 106 6.02 -13.02 -5.78
CA ALA A 106 5.95 -14.24 -4.98
C ALA A 106 7.23 -15.08 -5.07
N ASN A 107 7.78 -15.23 -6.28
CA ASN A 107 9.03 -15.97 -6.50
C ASN A 107 10.25 -15.33 -5.83
N GLN A 108 10.21 -14.03 -5.52
CA GLN A 108 11.25 -13.35 -4.71
C GLN A 108 11.11 -13.62 -3.21
N GLY A 109 10.05 -14.32 -2.77
CA GLY A 109 9.84 -14.67 -1.36
C GLY A 109 8.88 -13.76 -0.61
N ALA A 110 8.19 -12.85 -1.30
CA ALA A 110 7.13 -12.06 -0.69
C ALA A 110 5.99 -12.96 -0.17
N ASN A 111 5.34 -12.53 0.89
CA ASN A 111 4.12 -13.16 1.42
C ASN A 111 2.91 -12.21 1.41
N THR A 112 3.13 -10.92 1.15
CA THR A 112 2.10 -9.88 1.17
C THR A 112 2.37 -8.87 0.07
N ILE A 113 1.32 -8.31 -0.52
CA ILE A 113 1.37 -7.17 -1.43
C ILE A 113 0.51 -6.07 -0.83
N ARG A 114 1.00 -4.83 -0.84
CA ARG A 114 0.19 -3.63 -0.58
C ARG A 114 -0.22 -3.01 -1.93
N LEU A 115 -1.51 -2.76 -2.10
CA LEU A 115 -2.11 -2.18 -3.29
C LEU A 115 -2.65 -0.77 -2.97
N PRO A 116 -1.83 0.26 -3.20
CA PRO A 116 -2.28 1.65 -3.24
C PRO A 116 -3.31 1.85 -4.35
N PHE A 117 -4.40 2.54 -4.05
CA PHE A 117 -5.40 2.94 -5.02
C PHE A 117 -6.01 4.30 -4.70
N ASN A 118 -6.49 4.97 -5.74
CA ASN A 118 -7.25 6.22 -5.63
C ASN A 118 -8.75 5.95 -5.44
N TYR A 119 -9.42 6.68 -4.53
CA TYR A 119 -10.87 6.55 -4.29
C TYR A 119 -11.73 6.74 -5.55
N LYS A 120 -11.26 7.54 -6.51
CA LYS A 120 -11.99 7.87 -7.75
C LYS A 120 -12.28 6.63 -8.61
N LEU A 121 -11.52 5.55 -8.42
CA LEU A 121 -11.78 4.25 -9.07
C LEU A 121 -13.10 3.59 -8.65
N PHE A 122 -13.76 4.11 -7.60
CA PHE A 122 -14.98 3.56 -7.00
C PHE A 122 -16.17 4.51 -7.07
N CYS A 123 -16.02 5.72 -7.63
CA CYS A 123 -17.09 6.67 -7.86
C CYS A 123 -17.19 7.06 -9.35
N ASP A 124 -18.05 8.02 -9.68
CA ASP A 124 -18.31 8.46 -11.05
C ASP A 124 -17.43 9.68 -11.47
N GLU A 125 -16.36 9.95 -10.72
CA GLU A 125 -15.39 10.99 -11.06
C GLU A 125 -14.42 10.52 -12.16
N ASP A 126 -14.03 11.43 -13.07
CA ASP A 126 -13.03 11.11 -14.09
C ASP A 126 -11.68 10.82 -13.42
N TYR A 127 -11.14 9.65 -13.71
CA TYR A 127 -9.83 9.25 -13.23
C TYR A 127 -9.15 8.31 -14.22
N MET A 128 -7.93 8.68 -14.64
CA MET A 128 -7.12 7.90 -15.56
C MET A 128 -7.91 7.44 -16.81
N GLY A 129 -8.59 8.38 -17.47
CA GLY A 129 -9.26 8.15 -18.75
C GLY A 129 -10.60 7.43 -18.69
N GLN A 130 -11.25 7.38 -17.52
CA GLN A 130 -12.50 6.64 -17.35
C GLN A 130 -13.61 7.51 -16.77
N THR A 131 -14.79 7.43 -17.39
CA THR A 131 -16.04 7.98 -16.88
C THR A 131 -17.06 6.86 -16.74
N GLY A 132 -17.42 6.51 -15.50
CA GLY A 132 -18.48 5.55 -15.19
C GLY A 132 -18.12 4.06 -15.35
N LYS A 133 -18.54 3.27 -14.35
CA LYS A 133 -18.21 1.87 -14.03
C LYS A 133 -16.87 1.69 -13.31
N LYS A 134 -16.99 1.05 -12.14
CA LYS A 134 -16.00 0.86 -11.07
C LYS A 134 -14.84 -0.08 -11.49
N ASP A 135 -13.96 0.38 -12.39
CA ASP A 135 -12.73 -0.34 -12.80
C ASP A 135 -11.90 -0.82 -11.60
N GLY A 136 -11.88 -0.03 -10.51
CA GLY A 136 -11.21 -0.40 -9.26
C GLY A 136 -11.57 -1.80 -8.76
N TYR A 137 -12.83 -2.22 -8.84
CA TYR A 137 -13.24 -3.56 -8.42
C TYR A 137 -12.66 -4.65 -9.34
N ALA A 138 -12.67 -4.45 -10.66
CA ALA A 138 -12.11 -5.43 -11.60
C ALA A 138 -10.58 -5.58 -11.42
N ARG A 139 -9.89 -4.48 -11.13
CA ARG A 139 -8.45 -4.51 -10.82
C ARG A 139 -8.17 -5.25 -9.53
N ILE A 140 -8.90 -4.93 -8.46
CA ILE A 140 -8.74 -5.63 -7.17
C ILE A 140 -9.08 -7.13 -7.31
N ASP A 141 -10.16 -7.50 -8.00
CA ASP A 141 -10.54 -8.90 -8.24
C ASP A 141 -9.44 -9.70 -8.96
N SER A 142 -8.78 -9.05 -9.93
CA SER A 142 -7.65 -9.63 -10.66
C SER A 142 -6.46 -9.87 -9.72
N VAL A 143 -6.09 -8.87 -8.92
CA VAL A 143 -4.99 -8.99 -7.95
C VAL A 143 -5.29 -10.05 -6.90
N ILE A 144 -6.51 -10.11 -6.36
CA ILE A 144 -6.94 -11.17 -5.44
C ILE A 144 -6.72 -12.54 -6.07
N THR A 145 -7.16 -12.73 -7.32
CA THR A 145 -7.00 -14.00 -8.04
C THR A 145 -5.54 -14.39 -8.19
N TRP A 146 -4.66 -13.44 -8.50
CA TRP A 146 -3.22 -13.70 -8.66
C TRP A 146 -2.53 -13.93 -7.31
N CYS A 147 -2.90 -13.20 -6.26
CA CYS A 147 -2.41 -13.39 -4.91
C CYS A 147 -2.78 -14.78 -4.37
N LYS A 148 -4.04 -15.21 -4.56
CA LYS A 148 -4.50 -16.57 -4.21
C LYS A 148 -3.64 -17.65 -4.86
N ALA A 149 -3.38 -17.52 -6.16
CA ALA A 149 -2.59 -18.49 -6.91
C ALA A 149 -1.13 -18.59 -6.38
N ASN A 150 -0.65 -17.58 -5.67
CA ASN A 150 0.70 -17.49 -5.15
C ASN A 150 0.79 -17.59 -3.61
N ASN A 151 -0.33 -17.82 -2.91
CA ASN A 151 -0.42 -17.78 -1.44
C ASN A 151 0.10 -16.45 -0.83
N LEU A 152 -0.18 -15.34 -1.52
CA LEU A 152 0.09 -13.99 -1.04
C LEU A 152 -1.14 -13.42 -0.34
N TYR A 153 -0.91 -12.64 0.72
CA TYR A 153 -1.90 -11.74 1.27
C TYR A 153 -1.94 -10.41 0.50
N LEU A 154 -3.07 -9.71 0.56
CA LEU A 154 -3.26 -8.39 -0.05
C LEU A 154 -3.68 -7.37 1.02
N ILE A 155 -3.01 -6.22 1.08
CA ILE A 155 -3.48 -5.04 1.81
C ILE A 155 -4.06 -4.08 0.78
N LEU A 156 -5.31 -3.66 1.01
CA LEU A 156 -5.96 -2.63 0.22
C LEU A 156 -5.71 -1.28 0.89
N ASP A 157 -5.04 -0.36 0.19
CA ASP A 157 -4.65 0.94 0.70
C ASP A 157 -5.32 2.07 -0.09
N MET A 158 -6.23 2.80 0.55
CA MET A 158 -6.79 4.02 -0.07
C MET A 158 -5.76 5.12 0.05
N HIS A 159 -4.94 5.20 -0.99
CA HIS A 159 -3.78 6.07 -1.05
C HIS A 159 -4.16 7.51 -1.32
N ASP A 160 -5.28 7.72 -2.00
CA ASP A 160 -5.90 9.03 -2.20
C ASP A 160 -7.32 8.98 -1.68
N CYS A 161 -7.62 9.85 -0.72
CA CYS A 161 -8.95 9.94 -0.12
C CYS A 161 -9.76 11.10 -0.73
N PRO A 162 -11.11 11.06 -0.65
CA PRO A 162 -11.94 12.19 -1.02
C PRO A 162 -11.50 13.49 -0.33
N GLY A 163 -11.27 14.54 -1.12
CA GLY A 163 -10.79 15.84 -0.64
C GLY A 163 -9.28 15.93 -0.33
N GLY A 164 -8.53 14.83 -0.41
CA GLY A 164 -7.13 14.77 0.00
C GLY A 164 -6.97 14.66 1.52
N GLN A 165 -6.06 13.79 1.94
CA GLN A 165 -5.78 13.51 3.36
C GLN A 165 -4.43 14.09 3.81
N THR A 166 -3.52 14.37 2.89
CA THR A 166 -2.15 14.81 3.18
C THR A 166 -2.01 16.30 2.90
N GLY A 167 -2.51 16.74 1.74
CA GLY A 167 -2.32 18.09 1.21
C GLY A 167 -0.95 18.31 0.56
N ASP A 168 -0.33 17.25 0.06
CA ASP A 168 0.95 17.27 -0.67
C ASP A 168 0.95 16.27 -1.82
N ASN A 169 2.03 16.19 -2.58
CA ASN A 169 2.20 15.41 -3.79
C ASN A 169 1.93 13.90 -3.71
N ILE A 170 1.85 13.35 -2.49
CA ILE A 170 1.63 11.91 -2.26
C ILE A 170 0.13 11.56 -2.31
N ASP A 171 -0.75 12.58 -2.27
CA ASP A 171 -2.17 12.43 -2.55
C ASP A 171 -2.61 13.15 -3.84
N ASP A 172 -3.84 12.87 -4.27
CA ASP A 172 -4.52 13.48 -5.40
C ASP A 172 -5.42 14.66 -4.99
N GLY A 173 -5.07 15.34 -3.89
CA GLY A 173 -5.78 16.46 -3.32
C GLY A 173 -5.42 17.82 -3.92
N HIS A 174 -5.99 18.88 -3.34
CA HIS A 174 -5.81 20.27 -3.78
C HIS A 174 -4.83 21.06 -2.89
N GLY A 175 -3.80 20.39 -2.37
CA GLY A 175 -2.76 21.04 -1.54
C GLY A 175 -3.19 21.35 -0.10
N TYR A 176 -4.30 20.77 0.36
CA TYR A 176 -4.77 20.87 1.74
C TYR A 176 -5.62 19.64 2.09
N PRO A 177 -5.56 19.12 3.33
CA PRO A 177 -6.22 17.86 3.69
C PRO A 177 -7.71 18.07 4.00
N TRP A 178 -8.50 18.42 2.98
CA TRP A 178 -9.92 18.78 3.12
C TRP A 178 -10.79 17.65 3.66
N LEU A 179 -10.32 16.39 3.60
CA LEU A 179 -11.01 15.25 4.21
C LEU A 179 -11.39 15.52 5.68
N PHE A 180 -10.56 16.23 6.44
CA PHE A 180 -10.82 16.44 7.87
C PHE A 180 -11.85 17.53 8.16
N GLU A 181 -12.11 18.43 7.22
CA GLU A 181 -13.02 19.57 7.41
C GLU A 181 -14.34 19.43 6.62
N SER A 182 -14.34 18.62 5.56
CA SER A 182 -15.50 18.43 4.70
C SER A 182 -16.32 17.19 5.09
N GLU A 183 -17.50 17.41 5.67
CA GLU A 183 -18.43 16.32 6.00
C GLU A 183 -18.82 15.48 4.78
N LYS A 184 -18.95 16.11 3.60
CA LYS A 184 -19.24 15.41 2.34
C LYS A 184 -18.11 14.47 1.94
N CYS A 185 -16.86 14.92 2.07
CA CYS A 185 -15.69 14.08 1.79
C CYS A 185 -15.61 12.91 2.77
N GLN A 186 -15.85 13.15 4.08
CA GLN A 186 -15.90 12.07 5.08
C GLN A 186 -17.00 11.06 4.81
N GLN A 187 -18.18 11.52 4.39
CA GLN A 187 -19.28 10.63 4.04
C GLN A 187 -18.95 9.77 2.80
N GLN A 188 -18.36 10.37 1.77
CA GLN A 188 -17.90 9.64 0.58
C GLN A 188 -16.82 8.62 0.94
N PHE A 189 -15.86 9.01 1.77
CA PHE A 189 -14.80 8.14 2.29
C PHE A 189 -15.37 6.91 3.01
N CYS A 190 -16.29 7.13 3.96
CA CYS A 190 -16.95 6.04 4.69
C CYS A 190 -17.82 5.17 3.77
N ASN A 191 -18.50 5.75 2.79
CA ASN A 191 -19.34 5.02 1.84
C ASN A 191 -18.50 4.09 0.96
N ILE A 192 -17.40 4.59 0.39
CA ILE A 192 -16.51 3.78 -0.46
C ILE A 192 -15.91 2.63 0.35
N TRP A 193 -15.40 2.91 1.56
CA TRP A 193 -14.86 1.86 2.43
C TRP A 193 -15.90 0.81 2.81
N ARG A 194 -17.14 1.22 3.12
CA ARG A 194 -18.24 0.29 3.39
C ARG A 194 -18.56 -0.57 2.17
N GLU A 195 -18.53 -0.01 0.95
CA GLU A 195 -18.77 -0.80 -0.26
C GLU A 195 -17.66 -1.83 -0.53
N ILE A 196 -16.39 -1.41 -0.39
CA ILE A 196 -15.22 -2.29 -0.52
C ILE A 196 -15.32 -3.43 0.50
N ALA A 197 -15.55 -3.09 1.78
CA ALA A 197 -15.71 -4.06 2.85
C ALA A 197 -16.90 -5.01 2.60
N TYR A 198 -18.06 -4.49 2.18
CA TYR A 198 -19.22 -5.31 1.86
C TYR A 198 -18.88 -6.32 0.75
N ARG A 199 -18.24 -5.89 -0.33
CA ARG A 199 -17.87 -6.76 -1.46
C ARG A 199 -16.90 -7.86 -1.01
N TYR A 200 -15.92 -7.52 -0.19
CA TYR A 200 -14.81 -8.40 0.14
C TYR A 200 -14.88 -9.04 1.53
N ARG A 201 -15.96 -8.88 2.30
CA ARG A 201 -16.11 -9.38 3.70
C ARG A 201 -15.79 -10.86 3.93
N SER A 202 -15.82 -11.70 2.88
CA SER A 202 -15.51 -13.13 2.93
C SER A 202 -14.20 -13.50 2.21
N GLU A 203 -13.43 -12.52 1.73
CA GLU A 203 -12.21 -12.73 0.95
C GLU A 203 -10.97 -12.84 1.84
N THR A 204 -10.62 -14.05 2.27
CA THR A 204 -9.50 -14.29 3.20
C THR A 204 -8.11 -13.97 2.63
N THR A 205 -8.01 -13.71 1.32
CA THR A 205 -6.76 -13.24 0.69
C THR A 205 -6.43 -11.81 1.09
N ILE A 206 -7.45 -11.00 1.35
CA ILE A 206 -7.23 -9.65 1.87
C ILE A 206 -6.85 -9.79 3.35
N LEU A 207 -5.67 -9.28 3.70
CA LEU A 207 -5.20 -9.21 5.08
C LEU A 207 -5.93 -8.11 5.83
N GLY A 208 -6.11 -6.96 5.19
CA GLY A 208 -6.77 -5.82 5.81
C GLY A 208 -6.93 -4.61 4.91
N TYR A 209 -7.56 -3.60 5.48
CA TYR A 209 -7.90 -2.32 4.87
C TYR A 209 -7.08 -1.21 5.51
N GLU A 210 -6.13 -0.63 4.78
CA GLU A 210 -5.40 0.57 5.19
C GLU A 210 -6.18 1.81 4.79
N LEU A 211 -6.74 2.48 5.80
CA LEU A 211 -7.81 3.44 5.56
C LEU A 211 -7.35 4.72 4.86
N MET A 212 -6.16 5.19 5.18
CA MET A 212 -5.57 6.40 4.63
C MET A 212 -4.05 6.28 4.59
N ASN A 213 -3.46 6.67 3.48
CA ASN A 213 -2.03 6.87 3.36
C ASN A 213 -1.61 8.25 3.88
N GLU A 214 -0.64 8.30 4.79
CA GLU A 214 0.14 9.50 5.12
C GLU A 214 -0.64 10.79 5.48
N PRO A 215 -1.68 10.72 6.32
CA PRO A 215 -2.53 11.89 6.60
C PRO A 215 -1.77 13.07 7.20
N ILE A 216 -2.22 14.28 6.87
CA ILE A 216 -1.85 15.57 7.47
C ILE A 216 -0.33 15.82 7.46
N ALA A 217 0.15 16.56 6.47
CA ALA A 217 1.52 17.05 6.46
C ALA A 217 1.80 18.01 7.64
N HIS A 218 3.07 18.05 8.06
CA HIS A 218 3.50 18.73 9.30
C HIS A 218 3.57 20.26 9.20
N TYR A 219 3.45 20.84 8.01
CA TYR A 219 3.75 22.26 7.74
C TYR A 219 2.51 23.17 7.70
N PHE A 220 1.29 22.65 7.92
CA PHE A 220 0.10 23.51 7.99
C PHE A 220 0.06 24.33 9.28
N ALA A 221 -0.38 25.58 9.20
CA ALA A 221 -0.46 26.47 10.36
C ALA A 221 -1.43 25.93 11.44
N ASN A 222 -2.53 25.30 11.04
CA ASN A 222 -3.55 24.73 11.93
C ASN A 222 -3.40 23.22 12.16
N LYS A 223 -2.22 22.65 11.85
CA LYS A 223 -1.95 21.20 11.92
C LYS A 223 -2.36 20.54 13.24
N ASP A 224 -2.23 21.23 14.37
CA ASP A 224 -2.56 20.64 15.69
C ASP A 224 -4.07 20.43 15.84
N SER A 225 -4.88 21.29 15.23
CA SER A 225 -6.33 21.10 15.13
C SER A 225 -6.67 19.94 14.20
N LEU A 226 -5.97 19.83 13.05
CA LEU A 226 -6.14 18.72 12.12
C LEU A 226 -5.81 17.36 12.78
N TYR A 227 -4.75 17.26 13.59
CA TYR A 227 -4.41 16.00 14.29
C TYR A 227 -5.54 15.53 15.21
N GLN A 228 -6.29 16.44 15.84
CA GLN A 228 -7.43 16.07 16.68
C GLN A 228 -8.59 15.46 15.88
N LEU A 229 -8.64 15.70 14.57
CA LEU A 229 -9.69 15.20 13.68
C LEU A 229 -9.37 13.81 13.11
N LEU A 230 -8.10 13.39 13.16
CA LEU A 230 -7.66 12.13 12.54
C LEU A 230 -8.36 10.90 13.12
N GLN A 231 -8.28 10.69 14.44
CA GLN A 231 -8.93 9.54 15.08
C GLN A 231 -10.47 9.56 14.95
N PRO A 232 -11.17 10.71 15.10
CA PRO A 232 -12.60 10.78 14.81
C PRO A 232 -12.97 10.33 13.39
N VAL A 233 -12.23 10.73 12.36
CA VAL A 233 -12.51 10.29 10.98
C VAL A 233 -12.25 8.78 10.82
N TYR A 234 -11.17 8.25 11.41
CA TYR A 234 -10.94 6.80 11.43
C TYR A 234 -12.08 6.03 12.10
N LYS A 235 -12.57 6.50 13.24
CA LYS A 235 -13.71 5.88 13.95
C LYS A 235 -14.96 5.81 13.07
N LYS A 236 -15.29 6.87 12.33
CA LYS A 236 -16.43 6.89 11.39
C LYS A 236 -16.28 5.81 10.30
N ALA A 237 -15.10 5.70 9.70
CA ALA A 237 -14.84 4.71 8.66
C ALA A 237 -14.83 3.27 9.19
N VAL A 238 -14.23 3.04 10.37
CA VAL A 238 -14.25 1.75 11.06
C VAL A 238 -15.69 1.34 11.38
N GLU A 239 -16.50 2.24 11.93
CA GLU A 239 -17.92 1.97 12.19
C GLU A 239 -18.66 1.59 10.91
N ALA A 240 -18.47 2.33 9.82
CA ALA A 240 -19.08 2.06 8.53
C ALA A 240 -18.68 0.68 7.95
N ILE A 241 -17.39 0.32 8.01
CA ILE A 241 -16.88 -1.00 7.63
C ILE A 241 -17.51 -2.08 8.49
N ARG A 242 -17.54 -1.88 9.81
CA ARG A 242 -18.08 -2.87 10.76
C ARG A 242 -19.58 -3.07 10.64
N GLN A 243 -20.34 -2.23 9.93
CA GLN A 243 -21.73 -2.54 9.59
C GLN A 243 -21.86 -3.75 8.66
N VAL A 244 -20.82 -4.06 7.88
CA VAL A 244 -20.88 -5.06 6.80
C VAL A 244 -19.78 -6.13 6.89
N ASP A 245 -18.70 -5.87 7.63
CA ASP A 245 -17.55 -6.77 7.74
C ASP A 245 -16.96 -6.78 9.15
N LYS A 246 -16.97 -7.95 9.79
CA LYS A 246 -16.43 -8.19 11.14
C LYS A 246 -15.09 -8.94 11.15
N ASN A 247 -14.56 -9.30 9.97
CA ASN A 247 -13.46 -10.25 9.86
C ASN A 247 -12.10 -9.56 9.70
N HIS A 248 -11.99 -8.65 8.73
CA HIS A 248 -10.72 -8.07 8.29
C HIS A 248 -10.08 -7.14 9.32
N ILE A 249 -8.75 -7.11 9.28
CA ILE A 249 -7.95 -6.14 10.03
C ILE A 249 -8.10 -4.76 9.39
N ILE A 250 -8.15 -3.72 10.21
CA ILE A 250 -8.15 -2.33 9.73
C ILE A 250 -6.83 -1.68 10.14
N LEU A 251 -6.10 -1.15 9.16
CA LEU A 251 -4.79 -0.53 9.31
C LEU A 251 -4.95 1.00 9.35
N LEU A 252 -4.32 1.64 10.34
CA LEU A 252 -4.39 3.08 10.57
C LEU A 252 -3.00 3.72 10.54
N GLY A 253 -2.84 4.73 9.68
CA GLY A 253 -1.62 5.52 9.57
C GLY A 253 -1.61 6.71 10.53
N GLY A 254 -0.43 7.05 11.07
CA GLY A 254 -0.22 8.28 11.83
C GLY A 254 -0.17 9.52 10.94
N ALA A 255 -0.18 10.71 11.54
CA ALA A 255 0.08 11.93 10.80
C ALA A 255 1.54 12.00 10.30
N HIS A 256 1.88 13.01 9.49
CA HIS A 256 3.26 13.30 9.03
C HIS A 256 3.88 12.13 8.27
N TRP A 257 3.34 11.79 7.11
CA TRP A 257 3.86 10.65 6.34
C TRP A 257 3.92 9.38 7.19
N ASN A 258 2.82 9.06 7.88
CA ASN A 258 2.72 7.90 8.75
C ASN A 258 3.83 7.82 9.83
N SER A 259 4.33 8.95 10.32
CA SER A 259 5.44 9.00 11.28
C SER A 259 5.04 9.46 12.70
N PHE A 260 3.82 9.99 12.88
CA PHE A 260 3.43 10.64 14.12
C PHE A 260 2.07 10.15 14.64
N PHE A 261 2.06 9.52 15.82
CA PHE A 261 0.93 8.68 16.26
C PHE A 261 0.23 9.13 17.54
N TRP A 262 0.71 10.17 18.23
CA TRP A 262 0.21 10.52 19.57
C TRP A 262 -1.30 10.83 19.62
N MET A 263 -1.88 11.31 18.52
CA MET A 263 -3.31 11.57 18.38
C MET A 263 -4.16 10.29 18.29
N LEU A 264 -3.54 9.14 18.01
CA LEU A 264 -4.18 7.83 17.93
C LEU A 264 -4.11 7.10 19.27
N ASN A 265 -4.67 7.71 20.31
CA ASN A 265 -4.57 7.29 21.71
C ASN A 265 -5.66 6.33 22.22
N ASP A 266 -6.62 5.94 21.38
CA ASP A 266 -7.69 5.00 21.73
C ASP A 266 -7.77 3.93 20.65
N SER A 267 -7.67 2.66 21.05
CA SER A 267 -7.79 1.48 20.19
C SER A 267 -8.90 0.54 20.67
N THR A 268 -9.74 0.99 21.61
CA THR A 268 -10.75 0.15 22.28
C THR A 268 -12.02 -0.03 21.46
N TYR A 269 -12.23 0.82 20.45
CA TYR A 269 -13.42 0.80 19.60
C TYR A 269 -13.40 -0.31 18.53
N ASP A 270 -12.26 -0.99 18.33
CA ASP A 270 -12.16 -2.17 17.46
C ASP A 270 -10.98 -3.06 17.90
N ASP A 271 -11.21 -4.37 18.01
CA ASP A 271 -10.22 -5.34 18.47
C ASP A 271 -9.27 -5.82 17.35
N LYS A 272 -9.56 -5.44 16.10
CA LYS A 272 -8.84 -5.84 14.88
C LYS A 272 -8.13 -4.65 14.23
N LEU A 273 -7.66 -3.70 15.04
CA LEU A 273 -6.84 -2.59 14.60
C LEU A 273 -5.37 -2.95 14.51
N MET A 274 -4.71 -2.42 13.49
CA MET A 274 -3.27 -2.49 13.27
C MET A 274 -2.79 -1.11 12.82
N TYR A 275 -1.51 -0.80 13.00
CA TYR A 275 -0.96 0.51 12.65
C TYR A 275 0.14 0.38 11.62
N THR A 276 0.18 1.34 10.70
CA THR A 276 1.15 1.41 9.60
C THR A 276 2.03 2.65 9.78
N CYS A 277 3.34 2.49 9.71
CA CYS A 277 4.33 3.56 9.79
C CYS A 277 5.26 3.56 8.59
N HIS A 278 5.72 4.74 8.18
CA HIS A 278 6.62 4.88 7.02
C HIS A 278 7.96 5.51 7.43
N ARG A 279 9.01 5.23 6.66
CA ARG A 279 10.34 5.83 6.88
C ARG A 279 11.31 5.67 5.71
N TYR A 280 11.83 6.77 5.19
CA TYR A 280 12.81 6.75 4.09
C TYR A 280 14.24 7.16 4.46
N GLY A 281 14.46 7.84 5.59
CA GLY A 281 15.76 8.42 5.94
C GLY A 281 16.12 8.35 7.42
N GLY A 282 17.41 8.52 7.74
CA GLY A 282 17.99 8.37 9.09
C GLY A 282 18.60 6.98 9.34
N PRO A 283 19.24 6.73 10.51
CA PRO A 283 19.97 5.49 10.78
C PRO A 283 19.09 4.23 10.73
N ALA A 284 19.68 3.10 10.32
CA ALA A 284 19.04 1.78 10.30
C ALA A 284 19.21 1.06 11.65
N THR A 285 18.77 1.68 12.75
CA THR A 285 18.93 1.12 14.10
C THR A 285 17.61 1.07 14.87
N LYS A 286 17.57 0.30 15.95
CA LYS A 286 16.39 0.21 16.82
C LYS A 286 16.04 1.56 17.41
N GLU A 287 17.05 2.32 17.84
CA GLU A 287 16.90 3.64 18.46
C GLU A 287 16.15 4.61 17.53
N ALA A 288 16.41 4.52 16.23
CA ALA A 288 15.77 5.35 15.22
C ALA A 288 14.28 5.07 15.02
N ILE A 289 13.77 3.93 15.51
CA ILE A 289 12.34 3.54 15.44
C ILE A 289 11.70 3.29 16.81
N THR A 290 12.39 3.64 17.90
CA THR A 290 11.88 3.44 19.27
C THR A 290 10.53 4.10 19.49
N HIS A 291 10.25 5.25 18.87
CA HIS A 291 8.96 5.90 18.98
C HIS A 291 7.80 5.07 18.38
N TYR A 292 8.01 4.37 17.26
CA TYR A 292 7.03 3.42 16.71
C TYR A 292 6.83 2.22 17.62
N ILE A 293 7.92 1.68 18.18
CA ILE A 293 7.90 0.55 19.11
C ILE A 293 7.12 0.93 20.38
N ASN A 294 7.44 2.07 20.98
CA ASN A 294 6.78 2.57 22.19
C ASN A 294 5.29 2.82 21.96
N PHE A 295 4.92 3.38 20.80
CA PHE A 295 3.52 3.56 20.45
C PHE A 295 2.82 2.20 20.32
N ARG A 296 3.36 1.27 19.52
CA ARG A 296 2.81 -0.09 19.38
C ARG A 296 2.56 -0.75 20.74
N ASP A 297 3.57 -0.70 21.61
CA ASP A 297 3.54 -1.32 22.92
C ASP A 297 2.51 -0.65 23.86
N SER A 298 2.29 0.66 23.75
CA SER A 298 1.32 1.38 24.59
C SER A 298 -0.13 1.05 24.25
N ILE A 299 -0.43 0.75 22.98
CA ILE A 299 -1.78 0.39 22.52
C ILE A 299 -2.02 -1.11 22.44
N ASN A 300 -0.96 -1.92 22.57
CA ASN A 300 -0.97 -3.39 22.43
C ASN A 300 -1.68 -3.88 21.15
N ARG A 301 -1.22 -3.39 20.00
CA ARG A 301 -1.67 -3.80 18.64
C ARG A 301 -0.47 -4.02 17.72
N PRO A 302 -0.61 -4.69 16.56
CA PRO A 302 0.49 -4.86 15.62
C PRO A 302 0.91 -3.53 14.96
N MET A 303 2.20 -3.43 14.62
CA MET A 303 2.79 -2.34 13.85
C MET A 303 3.47 -2.90 12.60
N TYR A 304 3.38 -2.15 11.51
CA TYR A 304 3.89 -2.52 10.19
C TYR A 304 4.56 -1.34 9.51
N MET A 305 5.72 -1.58 8.90
CA MET A 305 6.43 -0.60 8.08
C MET A 305 5.87 -0.64 6.65
N GLY A 306 4.84 0.16 6.38
CA GLY A 306 4.14 0.18 5.09
C GLY A 306 5.01 0.68 3.95
N GLU A 307 5.92 1.60 4.24
CA GLU A 307 6.83 2.15 3.24
C GLU A 307 8.20 2.47 3.81
N PHE A 308 9.21 1.97 3.09
CA PHE A 308 10.59 2.34 3.23
C PHE A 308 11.34 1.87 1.97
N GLY A 309 12.56 2.36 1.78
CA GLY A 309 13.33 2.08 0.57
C GLY A 309 14.19 3.28 0.21
N HIS A 310 14.45 3.46 -1.07
CA HIS A 310 15.18 4.62 -1.60
C HIS A 310 16.50 4.95 -0.90
N ASN A 311 17.21 3.91 -0.46
CA ASN A 311 18.46 4.03 0.27
C ASN A 311 19.47 2.98 -0.21
N THR A 312 20.68 3.01 0.35
CA THR A 312 21.74 2.05 0.00
C THR A 312 21.33 0.62 0.33
N MET A 313 21.87 -0.36 -0.40
CA MET A 313 21.56 -1.77 -0.19
C MET A 313 21.98 -2.25 1.21
N GLU A 314 23.06 -1.69 1.75
CA GLU A 314 23.52 -1.94 3.12
C GLU A 314 22.50 -1.46 4.14
N TRP A 315 22.09 -0.19 4.03
CA TRP A 315 21.08 0.39 4.90
C TRP A 315 19.78 -0.42 4.89
N GLN A 316 19.33 -0.85 3.71
CA GLN A 316 18.11 -1.66 3.58
C GLN A 316 18.22 -3.01 4.30
N ARG A 317 19.36 -3.72 4.17
CA ARG A 317 19.59 -5.00 4.85
C ARG A 317 19.59 -4.84 6.37
N ASP A 318 20.27 -3.83 6.86
CA ASP A 318 20.36 -3.55 8.29
C ASP A 318 19.00 -3.16 8.85
N PHE A 319 18.24 -2.33 8.12
CA PHE A 319 16.93 -1.91 8.58
C PHE A 319 15.92 -3.07 8.55
N VAL A 320 15.95 -3.93 7.52
CA VAL A 320 15.16 -5.17 7.49
C VAL A 320 15.44 -6.05 8.71
N LYS A 321 16.72 -6.16 9.12
CA LYS A 321 17.10 -6.90 10.34
C LYS A 321 16.47 -6.27 11.58
N VAL A 322 16.58 -4.94 11.74
CA VAL A 322 15.98 -4.20 12.84
C VAL A 322 14.46 -4.42 12.90
N LEU A 323 13.76 -4.32 11.77
CA LEU A 323 12.31 -4.53 11.72
C LEU A 323 11.92 -5.95 12.15
N LYS A 324 12.63 -6.97 11.64
CA LYS A 324 12.40 -8.38 12.03
C LYS A 324 12.66 -8.63 13.51
N GLU A 325 13.77 -8.14 14.05
CA GLU A 325 14.14 -8.30 15.47
C GLU A 325 13.14 -7.63 16.42
N ASN A 326 12.41 -6.62 15.94
CA ASN A 326 11.40 -5.91 16.73
C ASN A 326 9.97 -6.34 16.37
N ASN A 327 9.74 -7.44 15.65
CA ASN A 327 8.40 -7.91 15.25
C ASN A 327 7.58 -6.86 14.47
N ILE A 328 8.23 -6.18 13.52
CA ILE A 328 7.59 -5.23 12.60
C ILE A 328 7.74 -5.81 11.20
N GLY A 329 6.60 -6.18 10.59
CA GLY A 329 6.56 -6.58 9.18
C GLY A 329 6.75 -5.38 8.27
N TYR A 330 6.97 -5.61 6.97
CA TYR A 330 7.30 -4.53 6.05
C TYR A 330 6.90 -4.75 4.59
N THR A 331 6.72 -3.64 3.86
CA THR A 331 6.72 -3.60 2.40
C THR A 331 7.63 -2.50 1.87
N PHE A 332 8.44 -2.81 0.86
CA PHE A 332 9.27 -1.80 0.21
C PHE A 332 8.46 -0.94 -0.76
N TRP A 333 8.82 0.34 -0.83
CA TRP A 333 8.35 1.26 -1.86
C TRP A 333 9.43 1.47 -2.95
N PRO A 334 9.11 1.29 -4.24
CA PRO A 334 7.97 0.56 -4.82
C PRO A 334 8.41 -0.71 -5.57
N TYR A 335 7.44 -1.51 -6.04
CA TYR A 335 7.67 -2.65 -6.91
C TYR A 335 8.32 -2.25 -8.22
N LYS A 336 7.75 -1.26 -8.92
CA LYS A 336 8.13 -0.89 -10.28
C LYS A 336 8.05 0.61 -10.48
N LYS A 337 9.03 1.19 -11.19
CA LYS A 337 9.07 2.59 -11.67
C LYS A 337 10.17 2.76 -12.71
N VAL A 338 10.34 3.97 -13.28
CA VAL A 338 11.51 4.24 -14.13
C VAL A 338 12.83 4.13 -13.35
N ASP A 339 13.87 3.74 -14.07
CA ASP A 339 15.26 3.66 -13.61
C ASP A 339 15.48 2.64 -12.46
N GLU A 340 16.04 3.10 -11.33
CA GLU A 340 16.55 2.26 -10.25
C GLU A 340 15.75 2.39 -8.96
N SER A 341 16.21 1.79 -7.85
CA SER A 341 15.60 1.93 -6.53
C SER A 341 14.17 1.41 -6.42
N CYS A 342 13.93 0.25 -7.04
CA CYS A 342 12.69 -0.52 -7.04
C CYS A 342 13.03 -1.98 -7.39
N MET A 343 12.05 -2.90 -7.40
CA MET A 343 12.31 -4.28 -7.85
C MET A 343 12.46 -4.40 -9.37
N MET A 344 11.65 -3.66 -10.13
CA MET A 344 11.58 -3.70 -11.60
C MET A 344 11.73 -2.29 -12.19
N GLY A 345 12.84 -2.03 -12.87
CA GLY A 345 13.09 -0.77 -13.57
C GLY A 345 12.44 -0.73 -14.95
N ILE A 346 11.60 0.26 -15.20
CA ILE A 346 11.04 0.56 -16.53
C ILE A 346 12.08 1.32 -17.34
N LYS A 347 12.36 0.85 -18.56
CA LYS A 347 13.20 1.59 -19.51
C LYS A 347 12.38 2.73 -20.12
N ARG A 348 12.82 3.97 -19.93
CA ARG A 348 12.25 5.13 -20.61
C ARG A 348 12.46 5.02 -22.14
N PRO A 349 11.44 5.34 -22.97
CA PRO A 349 11.62 5.43 -24.42
C PRO A 349 12.72 6.44 -24.81
N GLU A 350 13.38 6.22 -25.94
CA GLU A 350 14.31 7.22 -26.49
C GLU A 350 13.55 8.51 -26.82
N GLY A 351 14.01 9.65 -26.29
CA GLY A 351 13.32 10.94 -26.40
C GLY A 351 12.31 11.24 -25.29
N TRP A 352 12.07 10.32 -24.33
CA TRP A 352 11.19 10.58 -23.19
C TRP A 352 11.61 11.83 -22.41
N ASP A 353 12.89 11.95 -22.09
CA ASP A 353 13.39 13.05 -21.26
C ASP A 353 13.37 14.39 -22.00
N SER A 354 13.82 14.39 -23.25
CA SER A 354 13.93 15.60 -24.06
C SER A 354 12.57 16.16 -24.50
N ILE A 355 11.50 15.36 -24.44
CA ILE A 355 10.16 15.73 -24.91
C ILE A 355 9.13 15.67 -23.78
N VAL A 356 8.92 14.51 -23.18
CA VAL A 356 7.85 14.29 -22.18
C VAL A 356 8.23 14.90 -20.84
N VAL A 357 9.41 14.58 -20.30
CA VAL A 357 9.88 15.20 -19.04
C VAL A 357 10.05 16.70 -19.24
N LYS A 358 10.72 17.13 -20.32
CA LYS A 358 10.84 18.56 -20.64
C LYS A 358 9.49 19.27 -20.64
N TYR A 359 8.48 18.68 -21.30
CA TYR A 359 7.13 19.26 -21.29
C TYR A 359 6.56 19.29 -19.88
N ALA A 360 6.60 18.19 -19.13
CA ALA A 360 6.11 18.09 -17.75
C ALA A 360 6.72 19.16 -16.82
N GLU A 361 7.99 19.50 -17.01
CA GLU A 361 8.69 20.52 -16.24
C GLU A 361 8.46 21.96 -16.71
N THR A 362 7.88 22.16 -17.90
CA THR A 362 7.66 23.50 -18.46
C THR A 362 6.48 24.20 -17.77
N SER A 363 6.60 25.50 -17.46
CA SER A 363 5.48 26.28 -16.93
C SER A 363 4.31 26.32 -17.91
N ARG A 364 3.10 26.14 -17.38
CA ARG A 364 1.85 26.00 -18.13
C ARG A 364 0.69 26.68 -17.37
N ASN A 365 0.93 27.92 -16.94
CA ASN A 365 0.02 28.67 -16.07
C ASN A 365 -0.91 29.62 -16.84
N THR A 366 -0.64 29.88 -18.12
CA THR A 366 -1.46 30.74 -18.97
C THR A 366 -1.74 30.07 -20.31
N TYR A 367 -2.83 30.49 -20.98
CA TYR A 367 -3.12 30.03 -22.34
C TYR A 367 -2.00 30.35 -23.34
N GLN A 368 -1.23 31.41 -23.11
CA GLN A 368 -0.06 31.73 -23.93
C GLN A 368 1.06 30.71 -23.71
N GLU A 369 1.42 30.45 -22.44
CA GLU A 369 2.40 29.42 -22.08
C GLU A 369 2.00 28.04 -22.64
N TRP A 370 0.72 27.68 -22.58
CA TRP A 370 0.21 26.44 -23.18
C TRP A 370 0.43 26.33 -24.69
N ARG A 371 0.25 27.43 -25.43
CA ARG A 371 0.47 27.45 -26.88
C ARG A 371 1.95 27.35 -27.22
N GLU A 372 2.79 28.07 -26.49
CA GLU A 372 4.24 28.12 -26.70
C GLU A 372 4.94 26.81 -26.31
N ALA A 373 4.50 26.17 -25.22
CA ALA A 373 5.07 24.91 -24.75
C ALA A 373 4.61 23.69 -25.56
N ARG A 374 3.59 23.81 -26.42
CA ARG A 374 2.93 22.67 -27.07
C ARG A 374 3.94 21.78 -27.81
N PRO A 375 4.01 20.48 -27.48
CA PRO A 375 4.99 19.59 -28.07
C PRO A 375 4.54 19.15 -29.48
N ASN A 376 5.44 18.48 -30.21
CA ASN A 376 5.02 17.68 -31.36
C ASN A 376 4.09 16.55 -30.87
N GLN A 377 2.79 16.71 -31.11
CA GLN A 377 1.77 15.83 -30.53
C GLN A 377 1.86 14.40 -31.06
N ALA A 378 2.24 14.21 -32.33
CA ALA A 378 2.40 12.87 -32.92
C ALA A 378 3.55 12.12 -32.25
N GLN A 379 4.69 12.79 -32.06
CA GLN A 379 5.83 12.22 -31.37
C GLN A 379 5.54 11.95 -29.88
N PHE A 380 4.85 12.87 -29.20
CA PHE A 380 4.45 12.69 -27.81
C PHE A 380 3.54 11.48 -27.62
N ARG A 381 2.53 11.30 -28.49
CA ARG A 381 1.65 10.12 -28.48
C ARG A 381 2.41 8.82 -28.67
N GLN A 382 3.39 8.80 -29.59
CA GLN A 382 4.24 7.64 -29.79
C GLN A 382 5.05 7.29 -28.53
N LEU A 383 5.59 8.30 -27.83
CA LEU A 383 6.34 8.11 -26.59
C LEU A 383 5.44 7.59 -25.45
N LEU A 384 4.21 8.09 -25.31
CA LEU A 384 3.24 7.58 -24.34
C LEU A 384 2.91 6.10 -24.59
N LYS A 385 2.63 5.75 -25.85
CA LYS A 385 2.36 4.35 -26.24
C LYS A 385 3.55 3.45 -25.94
N GLN A 386 4.76 3.87 -26.33
CA GLN A 386 5.97 3.10 -26.08
C GLN A 386 6.25 2.95 -24.57
N PHE A 387 5.98 3.99 -23.77
CA PHE A 387 6.11 3.93 -22.32
C PHE A 387 5.15 2.90 -21.72
N ALA A 388 3.86 2.94 -22.12
CA ALA A 388 2.88 1.97 -21.66
C ALA A 388 3.25 0.53 -22.06
N GLU A 389 3.84 0.32 -23.25
CA GLU A 389 4.36 -0.99 -23.68
C GLU A 389 5.60 -1.42 -22.85
N ASN A 390 6.50 -0.47 -22.54
CA ASN A 390 7.69 -0.73 -21.72
C ASN A 390 7.33 -1.10 -20.27
N CYS A 391 6.12 -0.76 -19.80
CA CYS A 391 5.64 -1.15 -18.48
C CYS A 391 5.41 -2.66 -18.33
N ARG A 392 5.26 -3.41 -19.44
CA ARG A 392 5.15 -4.88 -19.38
C ARG A 392 6.40 -5.47 -18.75
N ILE A 393 6.22 -6.46 -17.87
CA ILE A 393 7.34 -7.04 -17.10
C ILE A 393 8.46 -7.57 -18.00
N GLU A 394 8.13 -8.15 -19.17
CA GLU A 394 9.12 -8.61 -20.16
C GLU A 394 10.05 -7.51 -20.70
N ASN A 395 9.63 -6.25 -20.63
CA ASN A 395 10.39 -5.10 -21.09
C ASN A 395 11.09 -4.35 -19.93
N CYS A 396 10.86 -4.79 -18.69
CA CYS A 396 11.44 -4.20 -17.49
C CYS A 396 12.73 -4.93 -17.08
N LYS A 397 13.60 -4.22 -16.35
CA LYS A 397 14.87 -4.76 -15.85
C LYS A 397 14.77 -5.10 -14.35
N PRO A 398 14.96 -6.35 -13.93
CA PRO A 398 15.01 -6.68 -12.51
C PRO A 398 16.26 -6.08 -11.84
N GLN A 399 16.08 -5.44 -10.69
CA GLN A 399 17.16 -4.85 -9.90
C GLN A 399 17.64 -5.84 -8.84
N ALA A 400 18.50 -6.78 -9.24
CA ALA A 400 18.86 -7.96 -8.44
C ALA A 400 19.41 -7.62 -7.05
N GLU A 401 20.29 -6.63 -6.93
CA GLU A 401 20.87 -6.23 -5.65
C GLU A 401 19.84 -5.61 -4.71
N TYR A 402 18.92 -4.80 -5.25
CA TYR A 402 17.78 -4.24 -4.51
C TYR A 402 16.85 -5.35 -4.02
N ILE A 403 16.51 -6.30 -4.88
CA ILE A 403 15.66 -7.44 -4.48
C ILE A 403 16.34 -8.25 -3.38
N GLN A 404 17.66 -8.45 -3.45
CA GLN A 404 18.42 -9.17 -2.44
C GLN A 404 18.45 -8.43 -1.10
N SER A 405 18.59 -7.10 -1.07
CA SER A 405 18.61 -6.32 0.16
C SER A 405 17.27 -6.31 0.89
N MET A 406 16.16 -6.59 0.20
CA MET A 406 14.83 -6.72 0.82
C MET A 406 14.70 -7.90 1.79
N GLY A 407 15.63 -8.86 1.75
CA GLY A 407 15.70 -9.95 2.72
C GLY A 407 14.43 -10.81 2.81
N MET A 408 13.62 -10.84 1.74
CA MET A 408 12.44 -11.70 1.64
C MET A 408 12.91 -13.14 1.46
N GLY A 409 12.55 -14.03 2.38
CA GLY A 409 13.05 -15.40 2.37
C GLY A 409 12.47 -16.19 1.20
N LYS A 410 13.26 -16.98 0.47
CA LYS A 410 12.71 -17.89 -0.55
C LYS A 410 11.64 -18.77 0.08
N LEU A 411 10.40 -18.73 -0.44
CA LEU A 411 9.34 -19.65 -0.04
C LEU A 411 9.88 -21.07 -0.15
N LYS A 412 9.88 -21.83 0.95
CA LYS A 412 10.13 -23.27 0.89
C LYS A 412 9.00 -23.83 0.02
N LYS A 413 9.29 -24.14 -1.25
CA LYS A 413 8.36 -24.88 -2.12
C LYS A 413 7.87 -26.08 -1.31
N GLN A 414 6.58 -26.12 -0.99
CA GLN A 414 5.99 -27.31 -0.39
C GLN A 414 6.26 -28.46 -1.36
N LYS A 415 6.99 -29.47 -0.89
CA LYS A 415 7.24 -30.68 -1.65
C LYS A 415 5.91 -31.42 -1.80
N GLY A 416 5.31 -31.28 -2.98
CA GLY A 416 4.54 -32.33 -3.63
C GLY A 416 3.02 -32.28 -3.45
N GLU A 417 2.34 -32.08 -4.57
CA GLU A 417 1.24 -32.96 -4.96
C GLU A 417 1.65 -33.63 -6.27
N LYS A 418 2.01 -34.92 -6.18
CA LYS A 418 2.05 -35.78 -7.35
C LYS A 418 0.60 -35.95 -7.79
N VAL A 419 0.22 -35.33 -8.90
CA VAL A 419 -0.97 -35.72 -9.66
C VAL A 419 -0.81 -37.19 -10.01
N ARG A 420 -1.56 -38.06 -9.32
CA ARG A 420 -1.75 -39.44 -9.75
C ARG A 420 -2.60 -39.37 -11.02
N LYS A 421 -2.04 -39.86 -12.13
CA LYS A 421 -2.78 -40.19 -13.35
C LYS A 421 -3.72 -41.36 -13.07
#